data_AF-A0AB34HG03-F1
#
_entry.id   AF-A0AB34HG03-F1
#
_cell.length_a   1.000
_cell.length_b   1.000
_cell.length_c   1.000
_cell.angle_alpha   90.00
_cell.angle_beta   90.00
_cell.angle_gamma   90.00
#
_symmetry.space_group_name_H-M   'P 1'
#
loop_
_entity.id
_entity.type
_entity.pdbx_description
1 polymer ?
#
loop_
_entity_poly.entity_id
_entity_poly.type
_entity_poly.pdbx_seq_one_letter_code
_entity_poly.pdbx_strand_id
1 'polypeptide(L)'
;MDGLLTPRESAKFIAENSRDVFIDGGGVRRVAELLLAKAAGPELRVGAWKAFHELNPKAADEAAVNWVFVTDTLNFSFWSESDEHKCLVGYGGKTYSGYWSLCAAVNRALDEGIPMTSASYYATVTLDEVRHILRSDTDVPMPLIEERHRILNETGKILLEKFEGSFLNCVRKSDKSAQKLLHLVVESFPSYRDVTQFEGKRISFYKRAQILVADTWSVLEGKGDGCFKDISRITMFADYRLPQVLVYLGALKYSDELLEKLLKGLPA
;
A
#
# COMPACT_ATOMS: atom_id res chain seq x y z
N MET A 1 -17.54 19.12 -2.45
CA MET A 1 -16.60 18.18 -3.11
C MET A 1 -16.61 18.37 -4.62
N ASP A 2 -16.92 19.58 -5.12
CA ASP A 2 -16.94 19.79 -6.57
C ASP A 2 -15.50 19.92 -7.09
N GLY A 3 -15.17 19.08 -8.07
CA GLY A 3 -13.94 19.18 -8.87
C GLY A 3 -12.77 18.27 -8.47
N LEU A 4 -12.88 17.41 -7.45
CA LEU A 4 -11.86 16.39 -7.18
C LEU A 4 -12.14 15.13 -8.00
N LEU A 5 -11.22 14.77 -8.90
CA LEU A 5 -11.33 13.56 -9.71
C LEU A 5 -11.07 12.31 -8.87
N THR A 6 -11.80 11.22 -9.12
CA THR A 6 -11.49 9.89 -8.56
C THR A 6 -10.12 9.40 -9.03
N PRO A 7 -9.50 8.37 -8.41
CA PRO A 7 -8.21 7.86 -8.87
C PRO A 7 -8.19 7.46 -10.35
N ARG A 8 -9.27 6.84 -10.84
CA ARG A 8 -9.38 6.43 -12.24
C ARG A 8 -9.50 7.63 -13.18
N GLU A 9 -10.34 8.60 -12.84
CA GLU A 9 -10.49 9.83 -13.64
C GLU A 9 -9.22 10.67 -13.61
N SER A 10 -8.53 10.72 -12.48
CA SER A 10 -7.23 11.36 -12.32
C SER A 10 -6.18 10.70 -13.23
N ALA A 11 -6.06 9.37 -13.19
CA ALA A 11 -5.13 8.64 -14.04
C ALA A 11 -5.41 8.85 -15.54
N LYS A 12 -6.69 8.85 -15.94
CA LYS A 12 -7.09 9.17 -17.31
C LYS A 12 -6.68 10.59 -17.69
N PHE A 13 -7.01 11.58 -16.85
CA PHE A 13 -6.68 12.98 -17.11
C PHE A 13 -5.17 13.22 -17.20
N ILE A 14 -4.39 12.60 -16.32
CA ILE A 14 -2.93 12.67 -16.36
C ILE A 14 -2.40 12.04 -17.65
N ALA A 15 -2.87 10.85 -18.03
CA ALA A 15 -2.42 10.17 -19.24
C ALA A 15 -2.75 10.96 -20.52
N GLU A 16 -3.91 11.62 -20.58
CA GLU A 16 -4.32 12.46 -21.72
C GLU A 16 -3.52 13.78 -21.83
N ASN A 17 -2.90 14.24 -20.74
CA ASN A 17 -2.16 15.51 -20.68
C ASN A 17 -0.66 15.31 -20.39
N SER A 18 -0.19 14.06 -20.43
CA SER A 18 1.21 13.70 -20.21
C SER A 18 2.07 14.13 -21.39
N ARG A 19 3.24 14.71 -21.11
CA ARG A 19 4.21 15.15 -22.12
C ARG A 19 5.38 14.19 -22.30
N ASP A 20 5.72 13.47 -21.24
CA ASP A 20 6.94 12.66 -21.19
C ASP A 20 6.70 11.16 -21.06
N VAL A 21 5.47 10.74 -20.74
CA VAL A 21 5.12 9.33 -20.57
C VAL A 21 3.93 8.98 -21.45
N PHE A 22 4.08 7.98 -22.31
CA PHE A 22 3.08 7.56 -23.29
C PHE A 22 2.72 6.10 -23.11
N ILE A 23 1.44 5.77 -23.34
CA ILE A 23 0.94 4.39 -23.33
C ILE A 23 1.01 3.82 -24.74
N ASP A 24 1.69 2.68 -24.89
CA ASP A 24 1.77 1.96 -26.16
C ASP A 24 0.73 0.84 -26.21
N GLY A 25 -0.29 0.99 -27.06
CA GLY A 25 -1.39 0.02 -27.16
C GLY A 25 -0.94 -1.39 -27.57
N GLY A 26 0.11 -1.51 -28.39
CA GLY A 26 0.69 -2.79 -28.78
C GLY A 26 1.36 -3.48 -27.59
N GLY A 27 2.12 -2.73 -26.80
CA GLY A 27 2.72 -3.21 -25.56
C GLY A 27 1.70 -3.59 -24.51
N VAL A 28 0.66 -2.79 -24.31
CA VAL A 28 -0.45 -3.14 -23.41
C VAL A 28 -1.08 -4.48 -23.81
N ARG A 29 -1.30 -4.73 -25.11
CA ARG A 29 -1.81 -6.03 -25.59
C ARG A 29 -0.87 -7.17 -25.26
N ARG A 30 0.45 -7.03 -25.51
CA ARG A 30 1.44 -8.06 -25.16
C ARG A 30 1.46 -8.36 -23.67
N VAL A 31 1.42 -7.34 -22.82
CA VAL A 31 1.33 -7.52 -21.36
C VAL A 31 0.04 -8.24 -20.97
N ALA A 32 -1.08 -7.87 -21.56
CA ALA A 32 -2.36 -8.53 -21.30
C ALA A 32 -2.34 -10.02 -21.72
N GLU A 33 -1.73 -10.37 -22.85
CA GLU A 33 -1.55 -11.76 -23.29
C GLU A 33 -0.65 -12.57 -22.34
N LEU A 34 0.45 -11.97 -21.84
CA LEU A 34 1.32 -12.58 -20.83
C LEU A 34 0.55 -12.87 -19.52
N LEU A 35 -0.27 -11.92 -19.06
CA LEU A 35 -1.10 -12.10 -17.86
C LEU A 35 -2.21 -13.13 -18.08
N LEU A 36 -2.85 -13.12 -19.26
CA LEU A 36 -3.90 -14.08 -19.62
C LEU A 36 -3.36 -15.52 -19.60
N ALA A 37 -2.15 -15.74 -20.11
CA ALA A 37 -1.48 -17.04 -20.06
C ALA A 37 -1.25 -17.55 -18.62
N LYS A 38 -1.23 -16.65 -17.64
CA LYS A 38 -1.10 -16.96 -16.20
C LYS A 38 -2.43 -16.96 -15.44
N ALA A 39 -3.53 -16.51 -16.05
CA ALA A 39 -4.80 -16.28 -15.35
C ALA A 39 -5.41 -17.54 -14.70
N ALA A 40 -5.19 -18.72 -15.29
CA ALA A 40 -5.63 -20.00 -14.71
C ALA A 40 -4.66 -20.57 -13.64
N GLY A 41 -3.45 -20.01 -13.56
CA GLY A 41 -2.40 -20.43 -12.66
C GLY A 41 -2.69 -20.11 -11.19
N PRO A 42 -1.99 -20.76 -10.25
CA PRO A 42 -2.17 -20.51 -8.82
C PRO A 42 -1.82 -19.07 -8.41
N GLU A 43 -0.97 -18.37 -9.16
CA GLU A 43 -0.43 -17.04 -8.82
C GLU A 43 -1.47 -15.92 -8.92
N LEU A 44 -2.52 -16.08 -9.74
CA LEU A 44 -3.57 -15.08 -9.94
C LEU A 44 -4.90 -15.48 -9.29
N ARG A 45 -4.90 -16.50 -8.42
CA ARG A 45 -6.07 -16.87 -7.62
C ARG A 45 -6.21 -15.97 -6.40
N VAL A 46 -7.43 -15.83 -5.90
CA VAL A 46 -7.72 -14.99 -4.73
C VAL A 46 -6.87 -15.35 -3.50
N GLY A 47 -6.67 -16.64 -3.22
CA GLY A 47 -5.84 -17.11 -2.10
C GLY A 47 -4.33 -16.93 -2.30
N ALA A 48 -3.88 -16.52 -3.49
CA ALA A 48 -2.46 -16.39 -3.82
C ALA A 48 -1.77 -15.34 -2.94
N TRP A 49 -2.46 -14.26 -2.57
CA TRP A 49 -1.89 -13.19 -1.75
C TRP A 49 -1.41 -13.69 -0.39
N LYS A 50 -2.18 -14.57 0.27
CA LYS A 50 -1.77 -15.17 1.55
C LYS A 50 -0.59 -16.12 1.39
N ALA A 51 -0.56 -16.85 0.28
CA ALA A 51 0.52 -17.78 -0.06
C ALA A 51 1.79 -17.07 -0.57
N PHE A 52 1.67 -15.83 -1.06
CA PHE A 52 2.73 -15.10 -1.75
C PHE A 52 3.96 -14.85 -0.87
N HIS A 53 3.74 -14.53 0.41
CA HIS A 53 4.83 -14.26 1.33
C HIS A 53 4.58 -14.85 2.71
N GLU A 54 5.62 -15.39 3.34
CA GLU A 54 5.52 -16.06 4.64
C GLU A 54 5.06 -15.12 5.76
N LEU A 55 5.42 -13.84 5.69
CA LEU A 55 5.05 -12.83 6.68
C LEU A 55 3.58 -12.39 6.63
N ASN A 56 2.86 -12.68 5.54
CA ASN A 56 1.45 -12.32 5.43
C ASN A 56 0.58 -13.17 6.36
N PRO A 57 -0.47 -12.62 6.99
CA PRO A 57 -1.43 -13.39 7.77
C PRO A 57 -1.99 -14.57 6.99
N LYS A 58 -2.05 -15.73 7.64
CA LYS A 58 -2.63 -16.96 7.07
C LYS A 58 -4.12 -17.12 7.40
N ALA A 59 -4.55 -16.56 8.53
CA ALA A 59 -5.94 -16.54 8.94
C ALA A 59 -6.78 -15.56 8.10
N ALA A 60 -8.10 -15.62 8.26
CA ALA A 60 -9.08 -14.73 7.63
C ALA A 60 -9.98 -14.09 8.71
N ASP A 61 -9.38 -13.66 9.81
CA ASP A 61 -10.07 -13.14 11.00
C ASP A 61 -9.78 -11.65 11.22
N GLU A 62 -10.35 -11.12 12.29
CA GLU A 62 -10.19 -9.72 12.69
C GLU A 62 -8.73 -9.35 12.98
N ALA A 63 -7.95 -10.27 13.55
CA ALA A 63 -6.53 -10.06 13.82
C ALA A 63 -5.75 -9.87 12.52
N ALA A 64 -6.04 -10.67 11.49
CA ALA A 64 -5.45 -10.53 10.16
C ALA A 64 -5.82 -9.19 9.49
N VAL A 65 -7.07 -8.73 9.64
CA VAL A 65 -7.52 -7.43 9.09
C VAL A 65 -6.84 -6.26 9.81
N ASN A 66 -6.71 -6.32 11.14
CA ASN A 66 -6.02 -5.28 11.91
C ASN A 66 -4.50 -5.28 11.63
N TRP A 67 -3.91 -6.45 11.36
CA TRP A 67 -2.53 -6.55 10.88
C TRP A 67 -2.34 -5.82 9.55
N VAL A 68 -3.17 -6.14 8.55
CA VAL A 68 -3.14 -5.48 7.23
C VAL A 68 -3.30 -3.98 7.38
N PHE A 69 -4.23 -3.54 8.23
CA PHE A 69 -4.47 -2.13 8.46
C PHE A 69 -3.23 -1.41 9.00
N VAL A 70 -2.52 -1.98 9.98
CA VAL A 70 -1.30 -1.34 10.51
C VAL A 70 -0.17 -1.38 9.47
N THR A 71 0.07 -2.49 8.79
CA THR A 71 1.14 -2.58 7.79
C THR A 71 0.93 -1.62 6.63
N ASP A 72 -0.31 -1.45 6.16
CA ASP A 72 -0.64 -0.53 5.06
C ASP A 72 -0.67 0.94 5.50
N THR A 73 -1.05 1.17 6.76
CA THR A 73 -0.92 2.49 7.40
C THR A 73 0.54 2.93 7.47
N LEU A 74 1.46 1.97 7.55
CA LEU A 74 2.90 2.21 7.60
C LEU A 74 3.60 1.91 6.26
N ASN A 75 2.86 1.64 5.18
CA ASN A 75 3.43 1.26 3.89
C ASN A 75 3.92 2.48 3.08
N PHE A 76 5.02 3.08 3.52
CA PHE A 76 5.69 4.19 2.84
C PHE A 76 7.19 4.24 3.14
N SER A 77 7.97 4.85 2.25
CA SER A 77 9.40 5.19 2.43
C SER A 77 10.31 4.01 2.83
N PHE A 78 10.45 3.05 1.92
CA PHE A 78 11.34 1.88 2.07
C PHE A 78 12.55 1.89 1.13
N TRP A 79 12.81 3.02 0.47
CA TRP A 79 13.92 3.16 -0.46
C TRP A 79 15.23 3.38 0.32
N SER A 80 16.34 2.97 -0.28
CA SER A 80 17.70 3.26 0.19
C SER A 80 18.52 3.86 -0.95
N GLU A 81 19.49 4.70 -0.62
CA GLU A 81 20.41 5.29 -1.59
C GLU A 81 21.38 4.25 -2.16
N SER A 82 21.75 3.24 -1.36
CA SER A 82 22.61 2.14 -1.78
C SER A 82 22.11 0.80 -1.25
N ASP A 83 22.63 -0.28 -1.83
CA ASP A 83 22.32 -1.63 -1.38
C ASP A 83 22.93 -1.96 -0.01
N GLU A 84 24.01 -1.27 0.35
CA GLU A 84 24.75 -1.46 1.61
C GLU A 84 24.14 -0.69 2.78
N HIS A 85 23.33 0.35 2.51
CA HIS A 85 22.74 1.22 3.53
C HIS A 85 21.22 1.01 3.64
N LYS A 86 20.80 -0.14 4.20
CA LYS A 86 19.39 -0.54 4.31
C LYS A 86 18.96 -0.80 5.74
N CYS A 87 17.72 -0.42 6.05
CA CYS A 87 17.02 -0.94 7.21
C CYS A 87 16.67 -2.42 6.99
N LEU A 88 17.33 -3.29 7.74
CA LEU A 88 17.11 -4.74 7.73
C LEU A 88 16.48 -5.20 9.05
N VAL A 89 15.55 -6.14 8.97
CA VAL A 89 14.90 -6.71 10.16
C VAL A 89 14.92 -8.23 10.09
N GLY A 90 15.51 -8.85 11.11
CA GLY A 90 15.55 -10.29 11.32
C GLY A 90 14.28 -10.80 12.00
N TYR A 91 13.71 -11.86 11.44
CA TYR A 91 12.54 -12.55 11.97
C TYR A 91 12.48 -13.98 11.44
N GLY A 92 12.17 -14.96 12.30
CA GLY A 92 12.05 -16.37 11.89
C GLY A 92 13.32 -16.95 11.24
N GLY A 93 14.51 -16.52 11.67
CA GLY A 93 15.79 -16.97 11.13
C GLY A 93 16.15 -16.40 9.75
N LYS A 94 15.39 -15.43 9.24
CA LYS A 94 15.64 -14.74 7.97
C LYS A 94 15.75 -13.23 8.19
N THR A 95 16.47 -12.56 7.29
CA THR A 95 16.60 -11.10 7.27
C THR A 95 15.79 -10.53 6.12
N TYR A 96 14.96 -9.53 6.41
CA TYR A 96 14.10 -8.87 5.44
C TYR A 96 14.57 -7.45 5.14
N SER A 97 14.18 -6.93 3.98
CA SER A 97 14.45 -5.57 3.52
C SER A 97 13.20 -4.92 2.95
N GLY A 98 13.20 -3.59 2.83
CA GLY A 98 12.10 -2.84 2.22
C GLY A 98 10.79 -2.97 3.00
N TYR A 99 9.66 -3.13 2.30
CA TYR A 99 8.34 -3.36 2.93
C TYR A 99 8.34 -4.58 3.86
N TRP A 100 9.10 -5.63 3.51
CA TRP A 100 9.16 -6.83 4.33
C TRP A 100 9.88 -6.62 5.67
N SER A 101 10.75 -5.60 5.80
CA SER A 101 11.31 -5.20 7.10
C SER A 101 10.21 -4.73 8.06
N LEU A 102 9.22 -3.98 7.55
CA LEU A 102 8.08 -3.56 8.35
C LEU A 102 7.25 -4.76 8.79
N CYS A 103 6.88 -5.65 7.86
CA CYS A 103 6.09 -6.85 8.20
C CYS A 103 6.82 -7.74 9.22
N ALA A 104 8.14 -7.90 9.07
CA ALA A 104 8.98 -8.66 9.99
C ALA A 104 9.00 -8.02 11.38
N ALA A 105 9.13 -6.69 11.46
CA ALA A 105 9.11 -5.97 12.72
C ALA A 105 7.77 -6.06 13.44
N VAL A 106 6.66 -5.96 12.69
CA VAL A 106 5.30 -6.14 13.22
C VAL A 106 5.13 -7.54 13.79
N ASN A 107 5.51 -8.57 13.03
CA ASN A 107 5.38 -9.95 13.49
C ASN A 107 6.28 -10.24 14.70
N ARG A 108 7.52 -9.72 14.70
CA ARG A 108 8.44 -9.82 15.84
C ARG A 108 7.82 -9.21 17.10
N ALA A 109 7.22 -8.04 17.00
CA ALA A 109 6.58 -7.39 18.15
C ALA A 109 5.38 -8.19 18.68
N LEU A 110 4.57 -8.78 17.78
CA LEU A 110 3.46 -9.65 18.18
C LEU A 110 3.95 -10.92 18.92
N ASP A 111 5.03 -11.55 18.43
CA ASP A 111 5.65 -12.70 19.08
C ASP A 111 6.30 -12.34 20.43
N GLU A 112 6.80 -11.12 20.57
CA GLU A 112 7.29 -10.54 21.84
C GLU A 112 6.16 -10.16 22.82
N GLY A 113 4.89 -10.37 22.43
CA GLY A 113 3.72 -10.08 23.26
C GLY A 113 3.29 -8.61 23.25
N ILE A 114 3.85 -7.79 22.36
CA ILE A 114 3.46 -6.39 22.18
C ILE A 114 2.21 -6.35 21.28
N PRO A 115 1.06 -5.83 21.75
CA PRO A 115 -0.18 -5.81 20.97
C PRO A 115 -0.19 -4.68 19.93
N MET A 116 0.82 -4.64 19.07
CA MET A 116 1.08 -3.50 18.19
C MET A 116 0.00 -3.31 17.10
N THR A 117 -0.84 -4.34 16.84
CA THR A 117 -2.02 -4.27 15.97
C THR A 117 -3.30 -3.79 16.67
N SER A 118 -3.26 -3.54 17.99
CA SER A 118 -4.42 -3.06 18.74
C SER A 118 -4.50 -1.53 18.75
N ALA A 119 -5.63 -0.97 18.31
CA ALA A 119 -5.84 0.48 18.31
C ALA A 119 -5.67 1.11 19.68
N SER A 120 -6.06 0.42 20.75
CA SER A 120 -5.89 0.92 22.12
C SER A 120 -4.42 1.05 22.52
N TYR A 121 -3.55 0.22 21.95
CA TYR A 121 -2.11 0.28 22.19
C TYR A 121 -1.47 1.39 21.36
N TYR A 122 -1.64 1.37 20.03
CA TYR A 122 -0.95 2.33 19.17
C TYR A 122 -1.56 3.74 19.17
N ALA A 123 -2.73 3.95 19.78
CA ALA A 123 -3.27 5.29 20.04
C ALA A 123 -2.48 6.08 21.09
N THR A 124 -1.69 5.40 21.93
CA THR A 124 -0.92 6.00 23.04
C THR A 124 0.54 5.55 23.08
N VAL A 125 0.98 4.70 22.15
CA VAL A 125 2.37 4.23 22.05
C VAL A 125 3.34 5.41 21.97
N THR A 126 4.43 5.31 22.72
CA THR A 126 5.48 6.32 22.74
C THR A 126 6.40 6.19 21.53
N LEU A 127 7.14 7.25 21.22
CA LEU A 127 8.12 7.23 20.12
C LEU A 127 9.23 6.20 20.37
N ASP A 128 9.66 6.03 21.62
CA ASP A 128 10.71 5.07 21.98
C ASP A 128 10.23 3.62 21.87
N GLU A 129 8.97 3.34 22.21
CA GLU A 129 8.35 2.04 21.92
C GLU A 129 8.26 1.78 20.41
N VAL A 130 7.87 2.78 19.60
CA VAL A 130 7.84 2.62 18.13
C VAL A 130 9.24 2.39 17.56
N ARG A 131 10.26 3.10 18.06
CA ARG A 131 11.67 2.84 17.71
C ARG A 131 12.10 1.43 18.08
N HIS A 132 11.68 0.94 19.25
CA HIS A 132 11.98 -0.42 19.68
C HIS A 132 11.27 -1.46 18.80
N ILE A 133 9.97 -1.29 18.52
CA ILE A 133 9.18 -2.21 17.69
C ILE A 133 9.76 -2.30 16.28
N LEU A 134 10.03 -1.16 15.65
CA LEU A 134 10.51 -1.05 14.27
C LEU A 134 12.04 -1.03 14.14
N ARG A 135 12.77 -1.41 15.20
CA ARG A 135 14.24 -1.40 15.24
C ARG A 135 14.84 -2.23 14.10
N SER A 136 15.85 -1.68 13.45
CA SER A 136 16.66 -2.43 12.51
C SER A 136 17.71 -3.26 13.23
N ASP A 137 18.18 -4.33 12.58
CA ASP A 137 19.36 -5.08 13.01
C ASP A 137 20.66 -4.49 12.42
N THR A 138 20.56 -3.41 11.64
CA THR A 138 21.68 -2.59 11.15
C THR A 138 21.69 -1.22 11.84
N ASP A 139 22.70 -0.41 11.54
CA ASP A 139 22.80 0.99 11.96
C ASP A 139 21.81 1.92 11.23
N VAL A 140 21.10 1.42 10.21
CA VAL A 140 20.12 2.18 9.44
C VAL A 140 18.72 2.04 10.06
N PRO A 141 18.17 3.07 10.70
CA PRO A 141 16.86 2.98 11.31
C PRO A 141 15.74 2.87 10.27
N MET A 142 14.57 2.40 10.71
CA MET A 142 13.36 2.46 9.89
C MET A 142 13.09 3.93 9.48
N PRO A 143 12.96 4.25 8.18
CA PRO A 143 12.80 5.63 7.74
C PRO A 143 11.51 6.28 8.26
N LEU A 144 11.57 7.59 8.52
CA LEU A 144 10.44 8.43 8.95
C LEU A 144 9.76 7.92 10.23
N ILE A 145 10.55 7.55 11.24
CA ILE A 145 10.04 6.92 12.46
C ILE A 145 9.11 7.84 13.26
N GLU A 146 9.38 9.15 13.28
CA GLU A 146 8.53 10.16 13.89
C GLU A 146 7.17 10.29 13.18
N GLU A 147 7.14 10.28 11.84
CA GLU A 147 5.89 10.24 11.06
C GLU A 147 5.10 8.97 11.33
N ARG A 148 5.76 7.80 11.36
CA ARG A 148 5.11 6.52 11.67
C ARG A 148 4.46 6.55 13.05
N HIS A 149 5.17 7.07 14.06
CA HIS A 149 4.64 7.25 15.41
C HIS A 149 3.42 8.17 15.45
N ARG A 150 3.49 9.34 14.79
CA ARG A 150 2.35 10.26 14.70
C ARG A 150 1.14 9.63 14.02
N ILE A 151 1.36 8.95 12.90
CA ILE A 151 0.29 8.30 12.12
C ILE A 151 -0.36 7.17 12.93
N LEU A 152 0.43 6.36 13.64
CA LEU A 152 -0.11 5.33 14.55
C LEU A 152 -1.03 5.97 15.60
N ASN A 153 -0.54 6.98 16.31
CA ASN A 153 -1.31 7.65 17.35
C ASN A 153 -2.60 8.28 16.81
N GLU A 154 -2.53 9.00 15.68
CA GLU A 154 -3.70 9.61 15.03
C GLU A 154 -4.72 8.54 14.63
N THR A 155 -4.25 7.49 13.96
CA THR A 155 -5.10 6.42 13.42
C THR A 155 -5.75 5.59 14.53
N GLY A 156 -5.02 5.31 15.61
CA GLY A 156 -5.54 4.57 16.77
C GLY A 156 -6.66 5.33 17.45
N LYS A 157 -6.49 6.64 17.66
CA LYS A 157 -7.55 7.49 18.23
C LYS A 157 -8.80 7.51 17.35
N ILE A 158 -8.63 7.65 16.03
CA ILE A 158 -9.76 7.61 15.09
C ILE A 158 -10.51 6.28 15.15
N LEU A 159 -9.80 5.14 15.23
CA LEU A 159 -10.44 3.83 15.35
C LEU A 159 -11.22 3.69 16.65
N LEU A 160 -10.63 4.11 17.78
CA LEU A 160 -11.31 4.09 19.07
C LEU A 160 -12.59 4.93 19.06
N GLU A 161 -12.52 6.14 18.48
CA GLU A 161 -13.65 7.08 18.46
C GLU A 161 -14.76 6.70 17.47
N LYS A 162 -14.41 6.22 16.27
CA LYS A 162 -15.37 6.08 15.15
C LYS A 162 -15.70 4.64 14.77
N PHE A 163 -14.86 3.69 15.19
CA PHE A 163 -14.92 2.30 14.73
C PHE A 163 -14.74 1.29 15.88
N GLU A 164 -15.01 1.71 17.12
CA GLU A 164 -14.97 0.84 18.31
C GLU A 164 -13.63 0.11 18.47
N GLY A 165 -12.53 0.76 18.07
CA GLY A 165 -11.17 0.24 18.19
C GLY A 165 -10.74 -0.78 17.13
N SER A 166 -11.57 -1.06 16.12
CA SER A 166 -11.27 -2.10 15.11
C SER A 166 -11.46 -1.61 13.68
N PHE A 167 -10.47 -1.87 12.82
CA PHE A 167 -10.60 -1.54 11.40
C PHE A 167 -11.66 -2.42 10.71
N LEU A 168 -11.92 -3.63 11.21
CA LEU A 168 -12.97 -4.50 10.68
C LEU A 168 -14.36 -3.83 10.77
N ASN A 169 -14.60 -2.98 11.78
CA ASN A 169 -15.85 -2.21 11.86
C ASN A 169 -15.93 -1.10 10.80
N CYS A 170 -14.80 -0.52 10.38
CA CYS A 170 -14.73 0.34 9.21
C CYS A 170 -15.09 -0.43 7.93
N VAL A 171 -14.54 -1.64 7.77
CA VAL A 171 -14.86 -2.56 6.67
C VAL A 171 -16.35 -2.90 6.64
N ARG A 172 -16.97 -3.23 7.78
CA ARG A 172 -18.41 -3.53 7.87
C ARG A 172 -19.27 -2.33 7.48
N LYS A 173 -18.89 -1.11 7.90
CA LYS A 173 -19.60 0.14 7.51
C LYS A 173 -19.55 0.41 5.99
N SER A 174 -18.59 -0.17 5.27
CA SER A 174 -18.54 -0.11 3.80
C SER A 174 -19.67 -0.86 3.10
N ASP A 175 -20.46 -1.65 3.84
CA ASP A 175 -21.58 -2.44 3.29
C ASP A 175 -21.21 -3.21 2.02
N LYS A 176 -20.07 -3.91 2.09
CA LYS A 176 -19.55 -4.73 0.99
C LYS A 176 -19.29 -3.93 -0.30
N SER A 177 -18.89 -2.66 -0.19
CA SER A 177 -18.41 -1.84 -1.32
C SER A 177 -16.97 -1.38 -1.09
N ALA A 178 -16.09 -1.75 -2.01
CA ALA A 178 -14.69 -1.34 -2.06
C ALA A 178 -14.57 0.18 -2.22
N GLN A 179 -15.42 0.80 -3.06
CA GLN A 179 -15.43 2.27 -3.21
C GLN A 179 -15.90 2.96 -1.93
N LYS A 180 -16.93 2.44 -1.25
CA LYS A 180 -17.38 3.00 0.02
C LYS A 180 -16.31 2.86 1.11
N LEU A 181 -15.59 1.74 1.15
CA LEU A 181 -14.45 1.57 2.06
C LEU A 181 -13.34 2.59 1.75
N LEU A 182 -12.98 2.76 0.48
CA LEU A 182 -12.00 3.76 0.05
C LEU A 182 -12.39 5.18 0.53
N HIS A 183 -13.65 5.57 0.34
CA HIS A 183 -14.15 6.86 0.81
C HIS A 183 -14.09 6.99 2.33
N LEU A 184 -14.57 5.97 3.07
CA LEU A 184 -14.50 5.96 4.54
C LEU A 184 -13.06 6.11 5.04
N VAL A 185 -12.11 5.44 4.40
CA VAL A 185 -10.68 5.50 4.74
C VAL A 185 -10.15 6.93 4.54
N VAL A 186 -10.33 7.50 3.35
CA VAL A 186 -9.80 8.84 3.01
C VAL A 186 -10.45 9.94 3.86
N GLU A 187 -11.75 9.83 4.14
CA GLU A 187 -12.47 10.78 4.98
C GLU A 187 -12.01 10.68 6.44
N SER A 188 -11.82 9.47 6.96
CA SER A 188 -11.55 9.25 8.37
C SER A 188 -10.08 9.42 8.74
N PHE A 189 -9.16 8.97 7.90
CA PHE A 189 -7.72 8.87 8.21
C PHE A 189 -6.90 9.84 7.35
N PRO A 190 -6.45 10.99 7.89
CA PRO A 190 -5.74 12.02 7.13
C PRO A 190 -4.51 11.52 6.38
N SER A 191 -3.75 10.58 6.95
CA SER A 191 -2.53 10.01 6.35
C SER A 191 -2.75 9.28 5.01
N TYR A 192 -4.00 9.01 4.63
CA TYR A 192 -4.40 8.40 3.36
C TYR A 192 -4.85 9.41 2.29
N ARG A 193 -4.95 10.70 2.63
CA ARG A 193 -5.42 11.76 1.72
C ARG A 193 -4.34 12.19 0.74
N ASP A 194 -4.19 11.41 -0.31
CA ASP A 194 -3.22 11.60 -1.38
C ASP A 194 -3.87 12.35 -2.57
N VAL A 195 -3.82 13.68 -2.49
CA VAL A 195 -4.44 14.64 -3.42
C VAL A 195 -3.45 15.74 -3.78
N THR A 196 -3.41 16.12 -5.06
CA THR A 196 -2.58 17.23 -5.54
C THR A 196 -3.28 18.01 -6.66
N GLN A 197 -2.61 19.00 -7.24
CA GLN A 197 -3.06 19.70 -8.45
C GLN A 197 -2.19 19.34 -9.64
N PHE A 198 -2.82 19.11 -10.80
CA PHE A 198 -2.14 18.88 -12.07
C PHE A 198 -2.95 19.56 -13.18
N GLU A 199 -2.27 20.35 -14.01
CA GLU A 199 -2.88 21.11 -15.13
C GLU A 199 -4.19 21.83 -14.71
N GLY A 200 -4.14 22.51 -13.56
CA GLY A 200 -5.26 23.30 -13.01
C GLY A 200 -6.42 22.48 -12.40
N LYS A 201 -6.35 21.14 -12.38
CA LYS A 201 -7.37 20.27 -11.77
C LYS A 201 -6.87 19.62 -10.49
N ARG A 202 -7.78 19.44 -9.53
CA ARG A 202 -7.51 18.62 -8.34
C ARG A 202 -7.63 17.14 -8.71
N ILE A 203 -6.55 16.40 -8.49
CA ILE A 203 -6.44 14.98 -8.80
C ILE A 203 -6.16 14.19 -7.52
N SER A 204 -6.60 12.93 -7.48
CA SER A 204 -6.32 12.01 -6.40
C SER A 204 -5.59 10.77 -6.92
N PHE A 205 -4.65 10.27 -6.13
CA PHE A 205 -4.04 8.96 -6.36
C PHE A 205 -4.59 7.93 -5.37
N TYR A 206 -4.76 8.36 -4.11
CA TYR A 206 -5.18 7.51 -3.00
C TYR A 206 -4.42 6.18 -2.96
N LYS A 207 -3.12 6.20 -3.27
CA LYS A 207 -2.31 5.01 -3.52
C LYS A 207 -2.44 4.00 -2.37
N ARG A 208 -2.11 4.46 -1.15
CA ARG A 208 -2.14 3.63 0.06
C ARG A 208 -3.56 3.20 0.45
N ALA A 209 -4.57 4.02 0.17
CA ALA A 209 -5.96 3.68 0.47
C ALA A 209 -6.47 2.59 -0.49
N GLN A 210 -6.07 2.65 -1.76
CA GLN A 210 -6.36 1.58 -2.73
C GLN A 210 -5.66 0.26 -2.37
N ILE A 211 -4.41 0.33 -1.92
CA ILE A 211 -3.68 -0.85 -1.38
C ILE A 211 -4.44 -1.44 -0.20
N LEU A 212 -4.80 -0.62 0.80
CA LEU A 212 -5.53 -1.09 1.98
C LEU A 212 -6.84 -1.82 1.63
N VAL A 213 -7.62 -1.28 0.69
CA VAL A 213 -8.86 -1.94 0.24
C VAL A 213 -8.56 -3.27 -0.46
N ALA A 214 -7.54 -3.31 -1.32
CA ALA A 214 -7.15 -4.52 -2.03
C ALA A 214 -6.59 -5.60 -1.11
N ASP A 215 -5.75 -5.24 -0.14
CA ASP A 215 -5.16 -6.17 0.82
C ASP A 215 -6.19 -6.64 1.85
N THR A 216 -7.15 -5.79 2.23
CA THR A 216 -8.32 -6.21 3.03
C THR A 216 -9.17 -7.25 2.28
N TRP A 217 -9.44 -7.02 1.00
CA TRP A 217 -10.16 -7.99 0.17
C TRP A 217 -9.36 -9.30 0.04
N SER A 218 -8.04 -9.21 -0.12
CA SER A 218 -7.15 -10.35 -0.31
C SER A 218 -7.00 -11.20 0.96
N VAL A 219 -6.83 -10.56 2.13
CA VAL A 219 -6.72 -11.27 3.42
C VAL A 219 -8.05 -11.92 3.84
N LEU A 220 -9.18 -11.40 3.39
CA LEU A 220 -10.50 -12.01 3.58
C LEU A 220 -10.91 -12.94 2.42
N GLU A 221 -10.04 -13.08 1.41
CA GLU A 221 -10.25 -13.88 0.20
C GLU A 221 -11.59 -13.59 -0.52
N GLY A 222 -12.05 -12.34 -0.49
CA GLY A 222 -13.34 -11.96 -1.07
C GLY A 222 -14.57 -12.59 -0.39
N LYS A 223 -14.43 -13.11 0.82
CA LYS A 223 -15.50 -13.77 1.60
C LYS A 223 -15.92 -12.91 2.79
N GLY A 224 -17.09 -13.22 3.35
CA GLY A 224 -17.59 -12.56 4.57
C GLY A 224 -17.64 -11.04 4.45
N ASP A 225 -16.97 -10.34 5.37
CA ASP A 225 -16.84 -8.88 5.39
C ASP A 225 -16.03 -8.33 4.20
N GLY A 226 -15.17 -9.14 3.57
CA GLY A 226 -14.37 -8.79 2.40
C GLY A 226 -15.05 -9.04 1.06
N CYS A 227 -16.33 -9.45 1.04
CA CYS A 227 -17.07 -9.74 -0.19
C CYS A 227 -17.51 -8.45 -0.91
N PHE A 228 -16.54 -7.66 -1.39
CA PHE A 228 -16.80 -6.38 -2.05
C PHE A 228 -17.37 -6.58 -3.45
N LYS A 229 -18.58 -6.04 -3.69
CA LYS A 229 -19.33 -6.18 -4.95
C LYS A 229 -18.68 -5.48 -6.14
N ASP A 230 -17.81 -4.51 -5.86
CA ASP A 230 -17.20 -3.60 -6.82
C ASP A 230 -15.67 -3.54 -6.68
N ILE A 231 -15.04 -4.61 -6.21
CA ILE A 231 -13.57 -4.70 -6.06
C ILE A 231 -12.81 -4.33 -7.35
N SER A 232 -13.37 -4.66 -8.52
CA SER A 232 -12.80 -4.33 -9.83
C SER A 232 -12.71 -2.82 -10.13
N ARG A 233 -13.34 -1.98 -9.30
CA ARG A 233 -13.23 -0.52 -9.40
C ARG A 233 -11.93 0.01 -8.82
N ILE A 234 -11.36 -0.67 -7.81
CA ILE A 234 -10.05 -0.34 -7.27
C ILE A 234 -9.01 -0.47 -8.39
N THR A 235 -8.20 0.56 -8.55
CA THR A 235 -7.20 0.62 -9.62
C THR A 235 -5.88 0.10 -9.13
N MET A 236 -5.01 -0.20 -10.09
CA MET A 236 -3.59 -0.41 -9.83
C MET A 236 -2.99 0.87 -9.22
N PHE A 237 -2.13 0.71 -8.22
CA PHE A 237 -1.56 1.82 -7.46
C PHE A 237 -0.37 2.45 -8.20
N ALA A 238 -0.15 3.76 -8.01
CA ALA A 238 1.00 4.48 -8.56
C ALA A 238 2.29 3.98 -7.91
N ASP A 239 3.23 3.41 -8.66
CA ASP A 239 4.44 2.80 -8.11
C ASP A 239 5.70 3.26 -8.85
N TYR A 240 6.88 3.08 -8.27
CA TYR A 240 8.15 3.46 -8.89
C TYR A 240 8.85 2.28 -9.59
N ARG A 241 8.54 1.02 -9.23
CA ARG A 241 9.05 -0.18 -9.92
C ARG A 241 8.15 -0.56 -11.08
N LEU A 242 6.83 -0.44 -10.92
CA LEU A 242 5.89 -0.86 -11.96
C LEU A 242 6.08 -0.11 -13.30
N PRO A 243 6.34 1.20 -13.34
CA PRO A 243 6.64 1.90 -14.59
C PRO A 243 7.88 1.31 -15.29
N GLN A 244 8.92 0.91 -14.54
CA GLN A 244 10.12 0.29 -15.11
C GLN A 244 9.79 -1.03 -15.81
N VAL A 245 8.97 -1.87 -15.18
CA VAL A 245 8.51 -3.14 -15.76
C VAL A 245 7.65 -2.88 -17.00
N LEU A 246 6.74 -1.91 -16.96
CA LEU A 246 5.87 -1.58 -18.09
C LEU A 246 6.65 -0.98 -19.26
N VAL A 247 7.72 -0.21 -19.00
CA VAL A 247 8.65 0.26 -20.05
C VAL A 247 9.44 -0.90 -20.64
N TYR A 248 9.97 -1.79 -19.81
CA TYR A 248 10.68 -2.99 -20.26
C TYR A 248 9.81 -3.88 -21.16
N LEU A 249 8.53 -4.05 -20.81
CA LEU A 249 7.56 -4.80 -21.62
C LEU A 249 7.02 -3.99 -22.83
N GLY A 250 7.41 -2.72 -22.94
CA GLY A 250 7.05 -1.80 -24.02
C GLY A 250 5.59 -1.33 -23.97
N ALA A 251 4.91 -1.42 -22.82
CA ALA A 251 3.57 -0.89 -22.59
C ALA A 251 3.57 0.61 -22.22
N LEU A 252 4.69 1.10 -21.67
CA LEU A 252 4.97 2.53 -21.50
C LEU A 252 6.20 2.92 -22.31
N LYS A 253 6.23 4.18 -22.75
CA LYS A 253 7.37 4.81 -23.43
C LYS A 253 7.65 6.17 -22.81
N TYR A 254 8.91 6.55 -22.75
CA TYR A 254 9.33 7.88 -22.33
C TYR A 254 9.64 8.76 -23.53
N SER A 255 9.53 10.08 -23.37
CA SER A 255 10.17 11.04 -24.28
C SER A 255 11.69 10.86 -24.25
N ASP A 256 12.37 11.25 -25.32
CA ASP A 256 13.84 11.17 -25.39
C ASP A 256 14.49 12.02 -24.28
N GLU A 257 13.92 13.20 -23.98
CA GLU A 257 14.40 14.08 -22.90
C GLU A 257 14.29 13.42 -21.53
N LEU A 258 13.14 12.83 -21.20
CA LEU A 258 12.96 12.15 -19.92
C LEU A 258 13.88 10.93 -19.83
N LEU A 259 14.00 10.15 -20.90
CA LEU A 259 14.89 8.99 -20.92
C LEU A 259 16.35 9.38 -20.69
N GLU A 260 16.82 10.48 -21.30
CA GLU A 260 18.17 11.00 -21.08
C GLU A 260 18.41 11.41 -19.62
N LYS A 261 17.45 12.09 -18.98
CA LYS A 261 17.54 12.45 -17.55
C LYS A 261 17.62 11.21 -16.67
N LEU A 262 16.75 10.23 -16.90
CA LEU A 262 16.70 8.98 -16.13
C LEU A 262 18.00 8.18 -16.26
N LEU A 263 18.58 8.08 -17.47
CA LEU A 263 19.85 7.37 -17.69
C LEU A 263 21.04 8.05 -16.99
N LYS A 264 20.98 9.37 -16.78
CA LYS A 264 21.99 10.14 -16.04
C LYS A 264 21.75 10.15 -14.52
N GLY A 265 20.68 9.52 -14.03
CA GLY A 265 20.31 9.55 -12.61
C GLY A 265 19.90 10.96 -12.13
N LEU A 266 19.48 11.83 -13.05
CA LEU A 266 19.02 13.17 -12.70
C LEU A 266 17.54 13.12 -12.25
N PRO A 267 17.11 14.00 -11.33
CA PRO A 267 15.70 14.13 -10.99
C PRO A 267 14.87 14.42 -12.25
N ALA A 268 13.73 13.73 -12.38
CA ALA A 268 12.73 13.96 -13.42
C ALA A 268 11.88 15.20 -13.13
#